data_AF-S2J9D7-F1
#
_entry.id   AF-S2J9D7-F1
#
_cell.length_a   1.000
_cell.length_b   1.000
_cell.length_c   1.000
_cell.angle_alpha   90.00
_cell.angle_beta   90.00
_cell.angle_gamma   90.00
#
_symmetry.space_group_name_H-M   'P 1'
#
loop_
_entity.id
_entity.type
_entity.pdbx_description
1 polymer ?
#
loop_
_entity_poly.entity_id
_entity_poly.type
_entity_poly.pdbx_seq_one_letter_code
_entity_poly.pdbx_strand_id
1 'polypeptide(L)'
;MIFRNLFILLLVVAATQCQQLLSPSVESTNPALNPFSALAPIIDTVTNLAHLVDALFRSMNYHRVFDKEELNLAVAPKTYTYNNASDVYKEAVLYAKLCAASNCKASYDKWDCGEYCNSTVPDGVVVRAFATHPLGVHGYVLRSQKEKKLFVMLRTDSSIRNKIVNLQRQLVPHPRIPGAKVQLGLLSSMINIRDIVYPTIRDQLKLHPDYQVRVAGHSYGAGIGSLLTVDLAQRLPQLNSTSLVAYLMGKPRVGDKAYATYVADKKITIKRFVQEADGKCR
;
A
#
# COMPACT_ATOMS: atom_id res chain seq x y z
N MET A 1 24.66 -5.97 -14.95
CA MET A 1 24.77 -4.77 -15.82
C MET A 1 24.25 -5.01 -17.25
N ILE A 2 24.45 -6.20 -17.83
CA ILE A 2 24.01 -6.55 -19.21
C ILE A 2 22.48 -6.71 -19.33
N PHE A 3 21.83 -7.41 -18.39
CA PHE A 3 20.36 -7.56 -18.36
C PHE A 3 19.58 -6.23 -18.19
N ARG A 4 20.20 -5.24 -17.54
CA ARG A 4 19.65 -3.89 -17.33
C ARG A 4 19.51 -3.12 -18.64
N ASN A 5 20.55 -3.14 -19.47
CA ASN A 5 20.55 -2.44 -20.75
C ASN A 5 19.65 -3.15 -21.76
N LEU A 6 19.57 -4.49 -21.70
CA LEU A 6 18.72 -5.28 -22.59
C LEU A 6 17.21 -5.03 -22.36
N PHE A 7 16.78 -4.90 -21.10
CA PHE A 7 15.37 -4.69 -20.77
C PHE A 7 14.88 -3.27 -21.11
N ILE A 8 15.72 -2.25 -20.87
CA ILE A 8 15.45 -0.86 -21.28
C ILE A 8 15.43 -0.76 -22.81
N LEU A 9 16.38 -1.41 -23.49
CA LEU A 9 16.41 -1.46 -24.95
C LEU A 9 15.16 -2.15 -25.50
N LEU A 10 14.71 -3.26 -24.90
CA LEU A 10 13.48 -3.96 -25.31
C LEU A 10 12.21 -3.11 -25.15
N LEU A 11 12.09 -2.33 -24.07
CA LEU A 11 10.95 -1.43 -23.86
C LEU A 11 10.97 -0.23 -24.82
N VAL A 12 12.15 0.35 -25.07
CA VAL A 12 12.30 1.46 -26.03
C VAL A 12 12.08 0.96 -27.46
N VAL A 13 12.59 -0.21 -27.80
CA VAL A 13 12.38 -0.85 -29.11
C VAL A 13 10.92 -1.25 -29.31
N ALA A 14 10.22 -1.73 -28.28
CA ALA A 14 8.79 -2.01 -28.36
C ALA A 14 7.96 -0.73 -28.56
N ALA A 15 8.33 0.38 -27.90
CA ALA A 15 7.67 1.67 -28.08
C ALA A 15 7.92 2.28 -29.47
N THR A 16 9.14 2.17 -30.00
CA THR A 16 9.50 2.67 -31.34
C THR A 16 8.98 1.77 -32.47
N GLN A 17 8.95 0.45 -32.29
CA GLN A 17 8.31 -0.47 -33.24
C GLN A 17 6.79 -0.27 -33.28
N CYS A 18 6.16 0.09 -32.17
CA CYS A 18 4.75 0.47 -32.15
C CYS A 18 4.48 1.77 -32.94
N GLN A 19 5.46 2.68 -33.02
CA GLN A 19 5.40 3.87 -33.89
C GLN A 19 5.67 3.56 -35.38
N GLN A 20 6.45 2.52 -35.70
CA GLN A 20 6.83 2.17 -37.07
C GLN A 20 5.88 1.18 -37.77
N LEU A 21 5.04 0.45 -37.01
CA LEU A 21 4.07 -0.52 -37.54
C LEU A 21 2.74 0.10 -38.01
N LEU A 22 2.55 1.41 -37.89
CA LEU A 22 1.35 2.11 -38.35
C LEU A 22 1.67 2.90 -39.63
N SER A 23 0.96 2.56 -40.71
CA SER A 23 1.14 3.10 -42.05
C SER A 23 0.98 4.63 -42.10
N PRO A 24 1.71 5.36 -42.97
CA PRO A 24 1.56 6.79 -43.16
C PRO A 24 0.33 7.07 -44.04
N SER A 25 -0.86 6.82 -43.51
CA SER A 25 -2.10 7.21 -44.18
C SER A 25 -3.23 7.29 -43.16
N VAL A 26 -3.30 8.40 -42.43
CA VAL A 26 -4.50 9.25 -42.23
C VAL A 26 -4.00 10.48 -41.44
N GLU A 27 -3.42 11.44 -42.14
CA GLU A 27 -3.35 12.82 -41.63
C GLU A 27 -4.77 13.39 -41.69
N SER A 28 -5.53 13.18 -40.60
CA SER A 28 -6.78 13.90 -40.37
C SER A 28 -6.43 15.26 -39.78
N THR A 29 -6.76 16.33 -40.50
CA THR A 29 -6.59 17.75 -40.09
C THR A 29 -7.51 18.17 -38.93
N ASN A 30 -8.20 17.22 -38.28
CA ASN A 30 -9.13 17.48 -37.20
C ASN A 30 -8.51 17.07 -35.84
N PRO A 31 -8.16 18.02 -34.94
CA PRO A 31 -7.46 17.75 -33.68
C PRO A 31 -8.26 16.90 -32.68
N ALA A 32 -9.55 16.68 -32.90
CA ALA A 32 -10.41 15.80 -32.09
C ALA A 32 -10.29 14.30 -32.45
N LEU A 33 -9.59 13.95 -33.53
CA LEU A 33 -9.44 12.58 -34.05
C LEU A 33 -8.01 12.07 -33.99
N ASN A 34 -7.14 12.68 -33.16
CA ASN A 34 -5.77 12.23 -33.01
C ASN A 34 -5.75 10.86 -32.29
N PRO A 35 -5.40 9.75 -32.98
CA PRO A 35 -5.40 8.42 -32.40
C PRO A 35 -4.38 8.29 -31.25
N PHE A 36 -3.40 9.20 -31.17
CA PHE A 36 -2.39 9.24 -30.11
C PHE A 36 -2.89 9.83 -28.79
N SER A 37 -4.03 10.54 -28.77
CA SER A 37 -4.64 11.04 -27.53
C SER A 37 -5.09 9.90 -26.61
N ALA A 38 -5.51 8.77 -27.19
CA ALA A 38 -5.90 7.57 -26.45
C ALA A 38 -4.70 6.79 -25.89
N LEU A 39 -3.50 6.97 -26.48
CA LEU A 39 -2.26 6.31 -26.07
C LEU A 39 -1.44 7.12 -25.04
N ALA A 40 -1.65 8.45 -24.96
CA ALA A 40 -1.01 9.31 -23.96
C ALA A 40 -1.06 8.76 -22.52
N PRO A 41 -2.21 8.29 -21.98
CA PRO A 41 -2.23 7.71 -20.63
C PRO A 41 -1.42 6.42 -20.50
N ILE A 42 -1.30 5.63 -21.57
CA ILE A 42 -0.49 4.40 -21.59
C ILE A 42 1.00 4.75 -21.60
N ILE A 43 1.39 5.72 -22.43
CA ILE A 43 2.77 6.23 -22.51
C ILE A 43 3.19 6.86 -21.19
N ASP A 44 2.33 7.68 -20.55
CA ASP A 44 2.61 8.23 -19.23
C ASP A 44 2.75 7.12 -18.18
N THR A 45 1.92 6.08 -18.25
CA THR A 45 2.02 4.94 -17.31
C THR A 45 3.34 4.18 -17.49
N VAL A 46 3.77 3.95 -18.73
CA VAL A 46 5.04 3.25 -19.04
C VAL A 46 6.24 4.12 -18.69
N THR A 47 6.21 5.41 -18.99
CA THR A 47 7.29 6.36 -18.66
C THR A 47 7.43 6.52 -17.15
N ASN A 48 6.32 6.61 -16.41
CA ASN A 48 6.33 6.61 -14.95
C ASN A 48 6.86 5.30 -14.37
N LEU A 49 6.54 4.16 -14.99
CA LEU A 49 7.09 2.86 -14.60
C LEU A 49 8.60 2.77 -14.87
N ALA A 50 9.08 3.30 -15.99
CA ALA A 50 10.51 3.35 -16.32
C ALA A 50 11.29 4.26 -15.37
N HIS A 51 10.75 5.44 -15.03
CA HIS A 51 11.33 6.32 -14.01
C HIS A 51 11.30 5.69 -12.62
N LEU A 52 10.22 4.98 -12.27
CA LEU A 52 10.13 4.23 -11.03
C LEU A 52 11.22 3.16 -10.95
N VAL A 53 11.46 2.43 -12.05
CA VAL A 53 12.51 1.42 -12.15
C VAL A 53 13.91 2.03 -12.08
N ASP A 54 14.17 3.17 -12.73
CA ASP A 54 15.48 3.86 -12.65
C ASP A 54 15.75 4.42 -11.24
N ALA A 55 14.73 5.03 -10.62
CA ALA A 55 14.81 5.50 -9.23
C ALA A 55 15.05 4.34 -8.24
N LEU A 56 14.40 3.19 -8.48
CA LEU A 56 14.63 1.95 -7.73
C LEU A 56 16.10 1.51 -7.80
N PHE A 57 16.69 1.50 -9.00
CA PHE A 57 18.07 1.01 -9.21
C PHE A 57 19.17 1.97 -8.69
N ARG A 58 18.99 3.29 -8.82
CA ARG A 58 20.00 4.27 -8.37
C ARG A 58 20.19 4.32 -6.86
N SER A 59 19.23 3.81 -6.12
CA SER A 59 19.17 3.99 -4.68
C SER A 59 20.05 3.03 -3.88
N MET A 60 20.66 2.01 -4.50
CA MET A 60 21.29 0.88 -3.80
C MET A 60 22.50 1.19 -2.88
N ASN A 61 23.03 2.43 -2.82
CA ASN A 61 24.11 2.82 -1.90
C ASN A 61 23.84 4.20 -1.26
N TYR A 62 23.25 4.24 -0.05
CA TYR A 62 23.13 5.49 0.71
C TYR A 62 22.95 5.25 2.22
N HIS A 63 23.53 6.13 3.05
CA HIS A 63 23.37 6.13 4.51
C HIS A 63 22.24 7.09 4.96
N ARG A 64 21.58 6.75 6.08
CA ARG A 64 20.47 7.52 6.68
C ARG A 64 20.93 8.93 7.09
N VAL A 65 20.38 9.98 6.48
CA VAL A 65 20.45 11.39 6.94
C VAL A 65 19.03 11.91 7.10
N PHE A 66 18.65 12.52 8.22
CA PHE A 66 17.33 13.16 8.37
C PHE A 66 17.36 14.55 7.71
N ASP A 67 16.39 14.86 6.85
CA ASP A 67 16.31 16.18 6.22
C ASP A 67 15.81 17.22 7.23
N LYS A 68 16.31 18.47 7.14
CA LYS A 68 15.98 19.57 8.05
C LYS A 68 14.48 19.87 8.15
N GLU A 69 13.71 19.57 7.10
CA GLU A 69 12.25 19.76 7.08
C GLU A 69 11.51 18.72 7.95
N GLU A 70 12.02 17.49 8.10
CA GLU A 70 11.42 16.48 8.99
C GLU A 70 11.63 16.81 10.47
N LEU A 71 12.68 17.57 10.81
CA LEU A 71 12.96 18.06 12.16
C LEU A 71 11.96 19.14 12.60
N ASN A 72 11.36 19.87 11.64
CA ASN A 72 10.39 20.94 11.91
C ASN A 72 8.92 20.49 11.79
N LEU A 73 8.67 19.19 11.60
CA LEU A 73 7.29 18.67 11.58
C LEU A 73 6.73 18.65 13.00
N ALA A 74 5.55 19.24 13.17
CA ALA A 74 4.85 19.28 14.44
C ALA A 74 4.69 17.86 15.02
N VAL A 75 5.04 17.72 16.31
CA VAL A 75 4.73 16.52 17.10
C VAL A 75 3.23 16.28 17.05
N ALA A 76 2.82 15.01 17.11
CA ALA A 76 1.40 14.67 17.18
C ALA A 76 0.73 15.50 18.30
N PRO A 77 -0.29 16.32 17.98
CA PRO A 77 -0.83 17.29 18.94
C PRO A 77 -1.49 16.63 20.15
N LYS A 78 -1.85 15.34 20.03
CA LYS A 78 -2.37 14.52 21.11
C LYS A 78 -1.79 13.11 21.01
N THR A 79 -1.27 12.60 22.13
CA THR A 79 -0.91 11.20 22.32
C THR A 79 -1.70 10.64 23.49
N TYR A 80 -2.29 9.47 23.31
CA TYR A 80 -3.04 8.77 24.35
C TYR A 80 -2.24 7.54 24.79
N THR A 81 -2.07 7.39 26.10
CA THR A 81 -1.41 6.23 26.69
C THR A 81 -2.47 5.27 27.22
N TYR A 82 -2.31 3.99 26.93
CA TYR A 82 -3.25 2.95 27.28
C TYR A 82 -2.57 1.89 28.15
N ASN A 83 -3.23 1.46 29.21
CA ASN A 83 -2.76 0.33 30.03
C ASN A 83 -3.23 -1.01 29.44
N ASN A 84 -2.69 -2.11 29.97
CA ASN A 84 -2.96 -3.47 29.50
C ASN A 84 -4.42 -3.93 29.67
N ALA A 85 -5.19 -3.29 30.54
CA ALA A 85 -6.59 -3.63 30.80
C ALA A 85 -7.56 -2.99 29.79
N SER A 86 -7.15 -1.88 29.15
CA SER A 86 -8.00 -1.14 28.22
C SER A 86 -8.33 -1.93 26.96
N ASP A 87 -9.55 -1.74 26.44
CA ASP A 87 -9.97 -2.40 25.21
C ASP A 87 -9.15 -1.95 24.00
N VAL A 88 -8.69 -0.70 23.98
CA VAL A 88 -7.80 -0.17 22.94
C VAL A 88 -6.46 -0.90 22.94
N TYR A 89 -5.89 -1.19 24.11
CA TYR A 89 -4.67 -1.98 24.19
C TYR A 89 -4.89 -3.42 23.71
N LYS A 90 -5.96 -4.08 24.17
CA LYS A 90 -6.29 -5.45 23.73
C LYS A 90 -6.50 -5.52 22.22
N GLU A 91 -7.16 -4.52 21.65
CA GLU A 91 -7.34 -4.36 20.21
C GLU A 91 -6.00 -4.18 19.50
N ALA A 92 -5.13 -3.30 19.99
CA ALA A 92 -3.78 -3.13 19.45
C ALA A 92 -2.97 -4.43 19.46
N VAL A 93 -3.03 -5.19 20.56
CA VAL A 93 -2.36 -6.49 20.69
C VAL A 93 -2.92 -7.50 19.70
N LEU A 94 -4.25 -7.56 19.52
CA LEU A 94 -4.87 -8.44 18.51
C LEU A 94 -4.34 -8.14 17.11
N TYR A 95 -4.33 -6.88 16.68
CA TYR A 95 -3.84 -6.53 15.35
C TYR A 95 -2.33 -6.66 15.21
N ALA A 96 -1.55 -6.47 16.28
CA ALA A 96 -0.14 -6.79 16.30
C ALA A 96 0.11 -8.29 16.09
N LYS A 97 -0.67 -9.16 16.77
CA LYS A 97 -0.62 -10.62 16.56
C LYS A 97 -1.03 -11.01 15.14
N LEU A 98 -2.06 -10.39 14.55
CA LEU A 98 -2.44 -10.60 13.15
C LEU A 98 -1.32 -10.21 12.18
N CYS A 99 -0.65 -9.08 12.42
CA CYS A 99 0.53 -8.69 11.65
C CYS A 99 1.65 -9.72 11.80
N ALA A 100 1.90 -10.23 13.01
CA ALA A 100 2.90 -11.27 13.24
C ALA A 100 2.55 -12.58 12.52
N ALA A 101 1.30 -13.03 12.60
CA ALA A 101 0.79 -14.23 11.94
C ALA A 101 0.96 -14.18 10.42
N SER A 102 0.87 -12.99 9.80
CA SER A 102 1.13 -12.85 8.36
C SER A 102 2.57 -13.23 7.95
N ASN A 103 3.53 -13.28 8.90
CA ASN A 103 4.91 -13.74 8.66
C ASN A 103 5.07 -15.26 8.79
N CYS A 104 4.06 -15.98 9.27
CA CYS A 104 4.12 -17.42 9.37
C CYS A 104 4.19 -18.03 7.96
N LYS A 105 5.05 -19.04 7.81
CA LYS A 105 5.26 -19.79 6.57
C LYS A 105 4.15 -20.82 6.30
N ALA A 106 3.25 -21.01 7.27
CA ALA A 106 2.15 -21.96 7.17
C ALA A 106 1.22 -21.55 6.01
N SER A 107 0.72 -22.56 5.30
CA SER A 107 0.21 -22.57 3.93
C SER A 107 -0.37 -21.23 3.45
N TYR A 108 0.12 -20.67 2.33
CA TYR A 108 -0.47 -19.45 1.77
C TYR A 108 -2.00 -19.57 1.55
N ASP A 109 -2.51 -20.78 1.42
CA ASP A 109 -3.92 -21.14 1.23
C ASP A 109 -4.67 -21.46 2.54
N LYS A 110 -4.03 -21.52 3.71
CA LYS A 110 -4.66 -21.90 4.99
C LYS A 110 -4.27 -20.99 6.15
N TRP A 111 -5.20 -20.87 7.10
CA TRP A 111 -4.98 -20.11 8.33
C TRP A 111 -4.57 -21.07 9.46
N ASP A 112 -3.39 -21.69 9.32
CA ASP A 112 -2.98 -22.86 10.12
C ASP A 112 -1.63 -22.67 10.85
N CYS A 113 -1.30 -21.44 11.25
CA CYS A 113 -0.09 -21.10 11.99
C CYS A 113 -0.08 -21.52 13.48
N GLY A 114 -0.77 -22.61 13.82
CA GLY A 114 -0.91 -23.13 15.18
C GLY A 114 -1.60 -22.16 16.13
N GLU A 115 -1.09 -22.08 17.36
CA GLU A 115 -1.65 -21.27 18.45
C GLU A 115 -1.81 -19.78 18.07
N TYR A 116 -0.95 -19.24 17.20
CA TYR A 116 -1.03 -17.84 16.76
C TYR A 116 -2.31 -17.57 15.96
N CYS A 117 -2.68 -18.47 15.06
CA CYS A 117 -3.87 -18.34 14.21
C CYS A 117 -5.13 -18.62 15.04
N ASN A 118 -5.10 -19.67 15.86
CA ASN A 118 -6.20 -20.06 16.74
C ASN A 118 -6.54 -19.01 17.80
N SER A 119 -5.53 -18.35 18.37
CA SER A 119 -5.74 -17.31 19.40
C SER A 119 -6.14 -15.94 18.86
N THR A 120 -6.12 -15.74 17.53
CA THR A 120 -6.48 -14.47 16.90
C THR A 120 -7.81 -14.56 16.16
N VAL A 121 -7.91 -15.44 15.16
CA VAL A 121 -9.10 -15.62 14.34
C VAL A 121 -9.28 -17.13 14.10
N PRO A 122 -9.85 -17.87 15.06
CA PRO A 122 -9.94 -19.34 14.99
C PRO A 122 -10.83 -19.85 13.85
N ASP A 123 -11.80 -19.07 13.39
CA ASP A 123 -12.66 -19.39 12.24
C ASP A 123 -12.15 -18.77 10.93
N GLY A 124 -10.87 -18.35 10.90
CA GLY A 124 -10.27 -17.66 9.79
C GLY A 124 -10.20 -18.52 8.53
N VAL A 125 -10.78 -18.02 7.43
CA VAL A 125 -10.67 -18.63 6.10
C VAL A 125 -9.87 -17.71 5.20
N VAL A 126 -8.76 -18.21 4.65
CA VAL A 126 -7.97 -17.44 3.68
C VAL A 126 -8.74 -17.34 2.37
N VAL A 127 -9.23 -16.15 2.05
CA VAL A 127 -9.91 -15.87 0.77
C VAL A 127 -8.89 -15.67 -0.34
N ARG A 128 -7.81 -14.97 -0.03
CA ARG A 128 -6.73 -14.68 -0.98
C ARG A 128 -5.42 -14.48 -0.24
N ALA A 129 -4.38 -15.20 -0.64
CA ALA A 129 -3.01 -14.81 -0.36
C ALA A 129 -2.37 -14.16 -1.58
N PHE A 130 -1.37 -13.33 -1.33
CA PHE A 130 -0.58 -12.71 -2.38
C PHE A 130 0.86 -12.49 -1.94
N ALA A 131 1.75 -12.59 -2.92
CA ALA A 131 3.17 -12.30 -2.83
C ALA A 131 3.54 -11.61 -4.13
N THR A 132 4.08 -10.39 -4.04
CA THR A 132 4.34 -9.57 -5.21
C THR A 132 5.84 -9.35 -5.43
N HIS A 133 6.24 -9.34 -6.69
CA HIS A 133 7.60 -9.02 -7.15
C HIS A 133 7.54 -7.81 -8.09
N PRO A 134 8.53 -6.90 -8.10
CA PRO A 134 9.78 -6.88 -7.34
C PRO A 134 9.69 -6.20 -5.96
N LEU A 135 8.53 -5.63 -5.61
CA LEU A 135 8.36 -4.79 -4.42
C LEU A 135 8.20 -5.58 -3.12
N GLY A 136 8.11 -6.92 -3.17
CA GLY A 136 8.18 -7.78 -1.99
C GLY A 136 7.07 -7.51 -0.98
N VAL A 137 5.87 -7.17 -1.46
CA VAL A 137 4.67 -7.01 -0.62
C VAL A 137 3.92 -8.32 -0.61
N HIS A 138 3.66 -8.82 0.59
CA HIS A 138 2.93 -10.07 0.81
C HIS A 138 1.77 -9.83 1.76
N GLY A 139 0.79 -10.71 1.71
CA GLY A 139 -0.35 -10.57 2.60
C GLY A 139 -1.47 -11.54 2.34
N TYR A 140 -2.51 -11.36 3.14
CA TYR A 140 -3.69 -12.21 3.15
C TYR A 140 -4.95 -11.34 3.24
N VAL A 141 -6.00 -11.78 2.55
CA VAL A 141 -7.39 -11.42 2.84
C VAL A 141 -8.00 -12.63 3.54
N LEU A 142 -8.25 -12.47 4.84
CA LEU A 142 -8.84 -13.48 5.71
C LEU A 142 -10.29 -13.10 6.01
N ARG A 143 -11.20 -14.07 5.97
CA ARG A 143 -12.60 -13.90 6.36
C ARG A 143 -12.85 -14.61 7.68
N SER A 144 -13.55 -13.92 8.60
CA SER A 144 -14.13 -14.52 9.80
C SER A 144 -15.64 -14.34 9.75
N GLN A 145 -16.37 -15.44 9.83
CA GLN A 145 -17.83 -15.45 9.85
C GLN A 145 -18.35 -15.05 11.22
N LYS A 146 -17.71 -15.52 12.29
CA LYS A 146 -18.05 -15.21 13.68
C LYS A 146 -17.92 -13.71 13.96
N GLU A 147 -16.84 -13.10 13.47
CA GLU A 147 -16.58 -11.68 13.66
C GLU A 147 -17.26 -10.78 12.62
N LYS A 148 -17.81 -11.36 11.54
CA LYS A 148 -18.32 -10.66 10.36
C LYS A 148 -17.28 -9.67 9.80
N LYS A 149 -16.04 -10.13 9.64
CA LYS A 149 -14.89 -9.30 9.26
C LYS A 149 -14.09 -9.89 8.12
N LEU A 150 -13.59 -9.01 7.26
CA LEU A 150 -12.55 -9.25 6.27
C LEU A 150 -11.27 -8.57 6.77
N PHE A 151 -10.26 -9.35 7.13
CA PHE A 151 -8.96 -8.85 7.56
C PHE A 151 -8.01 -8.81 6.37
N VAL A 152 -7.46 -7.64 6.05
CA VAL A 152 -6.41 -7.46 5.06
C VAL A 152 -5.09 -7.27 5.81
N MET A 153 -4.26 -8.30 5.85
CA MET A 153 -3.00 -8.29 6.58
C MET A 153 -1.85 -8.08 5.61
N LEU A 154 -1.06 -7.03 5.84
CA LEU A 154 0.04 -6.62 4.98
C LEU A 154 1.38 -6.83 5.68
N ARG A 155 2.29 -7.54 5.01
CA ARG A 155 3.70 -7.62 5.36
C ARG A 155 4.59 -7.31 4.16
N THR A 156 5.85 -7.06 4.45
CA THR A 156 6.88 -6.90 3.43
C THR A 156 8.10 -7.73 3.79
N ASP A 157 8.91 -8.06 2.80
CA ASP A 157 10.15 -8.80 3.04
C ASP A 157 11.07 -8.08 4.03
N SER A 158 11.76 -8.85 4.87
CA SER A 158 12.71 -8.31 5.85
C SER A 158 13.89 -7.59 5.18
N SER A 159 14.27 -8.04 3.97
CA SER A 159 15.29 -7.41 3.11
C SER A 159 14.86 -6.04 2.56
N ILE A 160 13.57 -5.71 2.63
CA ILE A 160 13.07 -4.40 2.24
C ILE A 160 13.56 -3.32 3.22
N ARG A 161 14.00 -3.64 4.46
CA ARG A 161 14.58 -2.66 5.41
C ARG A 161 15.72 -1.81 4.83
N ASN A 162 16.54 -2.37 3.94
CA ASN A 162 17.58 -1.62 3.24
C ASN A 162 17.04 -0.86 2.01
N LYS A 163 15.96 -1.34 1.39
CA LYS A 163 15.24 -0.69 0.27
C LYS A 163 14.28 0.42 0.72
N ILE A 164 13.87 0.40 1.98
CA ILE A 164 12.93 1.33 2.65
C ILE A 164 13.46 2.76 2.62
N VAL A 165 14.75 2.96 2.91
CA VAL A 165 15.35 4.30 3.06
C VAL A 165 15.36 5.09 1.74
N ASN A 166 15.40 4.37 0.63
CA ASN A 166 15.72 4.86 -0.69
C ASN A 166 14.55 5.49 -1.47
N LEU A 167 13.36 4.89 -1.36
CA LEU A 167 12.16 5.27 -2.12
C LEU A 167 11.13 6.04 -1.28
N GLN A 168 11.32 6.04 0.04
CA GLN A 168 10.33 6.56 0.97
C GLN A 168 10.28 8.09 1.03
N ARG A 169 11.30 8.81 0.59
CA ARG A 169 11.33 10.27 0.80
C ARG A 169 10.84 11.10 -0.37
N GLN A 170 10.89 10.54 -1.58
CA GLN A 170 10.34 11.26 -2.72
C GLN A 170 8.82 11.31 -2.60
N LEU A 171 8.31 12.53 -2.41
CA LEU A 171 6.89 12.80 -2.48
C LEU A 171 6.47 12.99 -3.93
N VAL A 172 5.47 12.22 -4.35
CA VAL A 172 4.85 12.32 -5.68
C VAL A 172 3.38 12.69 -5.53
N PRO A 173 2.78 13.38 -6.53
CA PRO A 173 1.35 13.69 -6.51
C PRO A 173 0.49 12.44 -6.33
N HIS A 174 -0.52 12.52 -5.46
CA HIS A 174 -1.48 11.45 -5.28
C HIS A 174 -2.46 11.43 -6.47
N PRO A 175 -2.67 10.28 -7.14
CA PRO A 175 -3.39 10.22 -8.42
C PRO A 175 -4.87 10.62 -8.35
N ARG A 176 -5.49 10.58 -7.17
CA ARG A 176 -6.91 10.91 -6.96
C ARG A 176 -7.19 12.00 -5.91
N ILE A 177 -6.16 12.59 -5.33
CA ILE A 177 -6.34 13.62 -4.29
C ILE A 177 -5.59 14.85 -4.77
N PRO A 178 -6.28 15.82 -5.41
CA PRO A 178 -5.65 17.02 -5.92
C PRO A 178 -4.85 17.76 -4.84
N GLY A 179 -3.64 18.19 -5.17
CA GLY A 179 -2.75 18.92 -4.27
C GLY A 179 -2.07 18.09 -3.17
N ALA A 180 -2.46 16.84 -2.98
CA ALA A 180 -1.81 15.96 -2.01
C ALA A 180 -0.61 15.23 -2.63
N LYS A 181 0.46 15.08 -1.85
CA LYS A 181 1.61 14.25 -2.21
C LYS A 181 1.84 13.13 -1.20
N VAL A 182 2.29 11.99 -1.69
CA VAL A 182 2.56 10.77 -0.89
C VAL A 182 3.91 10.17 -1.26
N GLN A 183 4.48 9.37 -0.36
CA GLN A 183 5.76 8.71 -0.57
C GLN A 183 5.69 7.74 -1.75
N LEU A 184 6.58 7.91 -2.74
CA LEU A 184 6.61 7.14 -3.99
C LEU A 184 6.65 5.63 -3.74
N GLY A 185 7.55 5.17 -2.86
CA GLY A 185 7.66 3.75 -2.53
C GLY A 185 6.34 3.16 -2.01
N LEU A 186 5.71 3.83 -1.04
CA LEU A 186 4.45 3.37 -0.46
C LEU A 186 3.32 3.36 -1.50
N LEU A 187 3.23 4.39 -2.33
CA LEU A 187 2.23 4.47 -3.40
C LEU A 187 2.40 3.36 -4.42
N SER A 188 3.63 3.11 -4.85
CA SER A 188 3.97 2.05 -5.81
C SER A 188 3.62 0.67 -5.25
N SER A 189 3.99 0.40 -4.00
CA SER A 189 3.66 -0.85 -3.31
C SER A 189 2.14 -1.04 -3.13
N MET A 190 1.41 0.03 -2.79
CA MET A 190 -0.06 -0.03 -2.69
C MET A 190 -0.70 -0.33 -4.05
N ILE A 191 -0.29 0.37 -5.11
CA ILE A 191 -0.80 0.13 -6.47
C ILE A 191 -0.55 -1.31 -6.90
N ASN A 192 0.62 -1.86 -6.59
CA ASN A 192 1.00 -3.22 -6.95
C ASN A 192 0.10 -4.30 -6.32
N ILE A 193 -0.40 -4.09 -5.11
CA ILE A 193 -1.34 -5.02 -4.46
C ILE A 193 -2.82 -4.67 -4.69
N ARG A 194 -3.12 -3.45 -5.16
CA ARG A 194 -4.48 -2.94 -5.30
C ARG A 194 -5.33 -3.85 -6.17
N ASP A 195 -4.80 -4.27 -7.31
CA ASP A 195 -5.55 -5.04 -8.31
C ASP A 195 -5.79 -6.50 -7.86
N ILE A 196 -5.24 -6.89 -6.70
CA ILE A 196 -5.53 -8.15 -6.01
C ILE A 196 -6.53 -7.90 -4.87
N VAL A 197 -6.26 -6.92 -4.00
CA VAL A 197 -7.03 -6.69 -2.78
C VAL A 197 -8.40 -6.09 -3.08
N TYR A 198 -8.48 -5.05 -3.91
CA TYR A 198 -9.73 -4.38 -4.23
C TYR A 198 -10.80 -5.34 -4.79
N PRO A 199 -10.55 -6.12 -5.86
CA PRO A 199 -11.56 -7.04 -6.37
C PRO A 199 -11.92 -8.11 -5.34
N THR A 200 -10.94 -8.63 -4.57
CA THR A 200 -11.21 -9.62 -3.53
C THR A 200 -12.17 -9.08 -2.47
N ILE A 201 -11.92 -7.86 -1.95
CA ILE A 201 -12.80 -7.23 -0.95
C ILE A 201 -14.17 -6.90 -1.55
N ARG A 202 -14.21 -6.33 -2.76
CA ARG A 202 -15.46 -6.04 -3.47
C ARG A 202 -16.32 -7.29 -3.59
N ASP A 203 -15.73 -8.41 -4.01
CA ASP A 203 -16.47 -9.65 -4.26
C ASP A 203 -16.89 -10.33 -2.95
N GLN A 204 -16.08 -10.27 -1.90
CA GLN A 204 -16.51 -10.72 -0.56
C GLN A 204 -17.65 -9.85 0.00
N LEU A 205 -17.62 -8.53 -0.19
CA LEU A 205 -18.71 -7.64 0.25
C LEU A 205 -20.01 -7.82 -0.55
N LYS A 206 -19.94 -8.32 -1.79
CA LYS A 206 -21.16 -8.72 -2.52
C LYS A 206 -21.83 -9.95 -1.89
N LEU A 207 -21.01 -10.90 -1.43
CA LEU A 207 -21.50 -12.13 -0.78
C LEU A 207 -21.88 -11.90 0.69
N HIS A 208 -21.22 -10.96 1.34
CA HIS A 208 -21.30 -10.68 2.77
C HIS A 208 -21.45 -9.17 3.02
N PRO A 209 -22.60 -8.56 2.68
CA PRO A 209 -22.77 -7.10 2.68
C PRO A 209 -22.72 -6.46 4.07
N ASP A 210 -22.96 -7.24 5.13
CA ASP A 210 -22.88 -6.79 6.52
C ASP A 210 -21.47 -6.90 7.12
N TYR A 211 -20.46 -7.34 6.36
CA TYR A 211 -19.11 -7.53 6.86
C TYR A 211 -18.32 -6.22 6.90
N GLN A 212 -17.45 -6.15 7.90
CA GLN A 212 -16.54 -5.03 8.10
C GLN A 212 -15.16 -5.35 7.54
N VAL A 213 -14.45 -4.37 7.01
CA VAL A 213 -13.08 -4.49 6.50
C VAL A 213 -12.10 -3.93 7.52
N ARG A 214 -11.06 -4.70 7.83
CA ARG A 214 -10.01 -4.38 8.80
C ARG A 214 -8.65 -4.50 8.13
N VAL A 215 -7.99 -3.38 7.90
CA VAL A 215 -6.65 -3.36 7.30
C VAL A 215 -5.61 -3.37 8.41
N ALA A 216 -4.67 -4.30 8.38
CA ALA A 216 -3.63 -4.45 9.39
C ALA A 216 -2.24 -4.45 8.72
N GLY A 217 -1.28 -3.78 9.33
CA GLY A 217 0.10 -3.80 8.86
C GLY A 217 1.09 -3.32 9.92
N HIS A 218 2.34 -3.71 9.75
CA HIS A 218 3.47 -3.31 10.59
C HIS A 218 4.56 -2.61 9.76
N SER A 219 5.21 -1.59 10.32
CA SER A 219 6.34 -0.87 9.72
C SER A 219 6.03 -0.38 8.29
N TYR A 220 6.75 -0.82 7.26
CA TYR A 220 6.44 -0.46 5.88
C TYR A 220 5.05 -0.91 5.43
N GLY A 221 4.62 -2.12 5.82
CA GLY A 221 3.28 -2.63 5.56
C GLY A 221 2.19 -1.76 6.18
N ALA A 222 2.47 -1.11 7.32
CA ALA A 222 1.57 -0.12 7.90
C ALA A 222 1.44 1.13 7.02
N GLY A 223 2.54 1.59 6.40
CA GLY A 223 2.51 2.69 5.43
C GLY A 223 1.66 2.35 4.20
N ILE A 224 1.84 1.16 3.63
CA ILE A 224 1.01 0.65 2.52
C ILE A 224 -0.45 0.56 2.95
N GLY A 225 -0.72 0.00 4.13
CA GLY A 225 -2.08 -0.15 4.67
C GLY A 225 -2.82 1.17 4.83
N SER A 226 -2.10 2.25 5.14
CA SER A 226 -2.66 3.60 5.17
C SER A 226 -3.20 4.03 3.80
N LEU A 227 -2.41 3.88 2.74
CA LEU A 227 -2.82 4.24 1.38
C LEU A 227 -3.90 3.30 0.85
N LEU A 228 -3.79 2.01 1.14
CA LEU A 228 -4.77 1.00 0.73
C LEU A 228 -6.15 1.29 1.35
N THR A 229 -6.19 1.70 2.62
CA THR A 229 -7.45 2.06 3.29
C THR A 229 -8.10 3.26 2.61
N VAL A 230 -7.31 4.26 2.20
CA VAL A 230 -7.82 5.41 1.44
C VAL A 230 -8.32 4.98 0.06
N ASP A 231 -7.59 4.12 -0.67
CA ASP A 231 -8.05 3.64 -1.98
C ASP A 231 -9.33 2.80 -1.88
N LEU A 232 -9.47 1.94 -0.86
CA LEU A 232 -10.70 1.19 -0.60
C LEU A 232 -11.86 2.13 -0.27
N ALA A 233 -11.67 3.14 0.59
CA ALA A 233 -12.70 4.12 0.92
C ALA A 233 -13.17 4.90 -0.32
N GLN A 234 -12.26 5.20 -1.27
CA GLN A 234 -12.61 5.88 -2.52
C GLN A 234 -13.37 4.99 -3.51
N ARG A 235 -13.08 3.69 -3.52
CA ARG A 235 -13.63 2.74 -4.52
C ARG A 235 -14.84 1.95 -4.04
N LEU A 236 -15.08 1.89 -2.73
CA LEU A 236 -16.15 1.13 -2.10
C LEU A 236 -17.00 2.07 -1.24
N PRO A 237 -17.91 2.86 -1.87
CA PRO A 237 -18.70 3.88 -1.17
C PRO A 237 -19.67 3.31 -0.14
N GLN A 238 -19.93 1.99 -0.16
CA GLN A 238 -20.69 1.31 0.90
C GLN A 238 -19.92 1.21 2.23
N LEU A 239 -18.60 1.41 2.21
CA LEU A 239 -17.77 1.41 3.40
C LEU A 239 -17.70 2.82 4.00
N ASN A 240 -17.74 2.88 5.33
CA ASN A 240 -17.69 4.12 6.10
C ASN A 240 -16.69 4.00 7.25
N SER A 241 -16.64 5.02 8.12
CA SER A 241 -15.67 5.11 9.23
C SER A 241 -15.75 3.96 10.25
N THR A 242 -16.85 3.20 10.32
CA THR A 242 -16.99 2.05 11.22
C THR A 242 -16.80 0.72 10.49
N SER A 243 -17.22 0.64 9.23
CA SER A 243 -17.10 -0.58 8.42
C SER A 243 -15.76 -0.72 7.71
N LEU A 244 -14.94 0.33 7.61
CA LEU A 244 -13.54 0.27 7.14
C LEU A 244 -12.60 0.96 8.13
N VAL A 245 -11.72 0.18 8.75
CA VAL A 245 -10.78 0.68 9.76
C VAL A 245 -9.38 0.10 9.53
N ALA A 246 -8.37 0.96 9.57
CA ALA A 246 -6.97 0.54 9.55
C ALA A 246 -6.37 0.49 10.95
N TYR A 247 -5.63 -0.56 11.24
CA TYR A 247 -4.86 -0.80 12.46
C TYR A 247 -3.40 -0.92 12.05
N LEU A 248 -2.61 0.13 12.30
CA LEU A 248 -1.28 0.29 11.72
C LEU A 248 -0.20 0.43 12.81
N MET A 249 0.70 -0.56 12.89
CA MET A 249 1.73 -0.67 13.92
C MET A 249 3.04 -0.07 13.43
N GLY A 250 3.65 0.85 14.18
CA GLY A 250 4.92 1.47 13.78
C GLY A 250 4.81 2.17 12.41
N LYS A 251 3.64 2.76 12.13
CA LYS A 251 3.34 3.34 10.81
C LYS A 251 4.25 4.55 10.53
N PRO A 252 5.01 4.57 9.42
CA PRO A 252 5.77 5.75 9.03
C PRO A 252 4.84 6.91 8.61
N ARG A 253 5.41 8.10 8.40
CA ARG A 253 4.73 9.16 7.66
C ARG A 253 4.47 8.69 6.23
N VAL A 254 3.37 9.13 5.62
CA VAL A 254 2.88 8.59 4.34
C VAL A 254 2.76 9.66 3.26
N GLY A 255 2.44 10.90 3.65
CA GLY A 255 2.27 12.00 2.73
C GLY A 255 2.33 13.34 3.45
N ASP A 256 2.10 14.40 2.68
CA ASP A 256 2.13 15.78 3.14
C ASP A 256 0.86 16.18 3.93
N LYS A 257 0.79 17.46 4.30
CA LYS A 257 -0.34 18.04 5.02
C LYS A 257 -1.65 17.90 4.24
N ALA A 258 -1.63 18.09 2.92
CA ALA A 258 -2.84 17.98 2.09
C ALA A 258 -3.39 16.55 2.08
N TYR A 259 -2.53 15.53 2.01
CA TYR A 259 -2.94 14.14 2.20
C TYR A 259 -3.54 13.91 3.60
N ALA A 260 -2.88 14.38 4.65
CA ALA A 260 -3.36 14.22 6.03
C ALA A 260 -4.72 14.90 6.26
N THR A 261 -4.91 16.11 5.73
CA THR A 261 -6.19 16.84 5.76
C THR A 261 -7.28 16.07 5.03
N TYR A 262 -7.01 15.55 3.83
CA TYR A 262 -7.99 14.75 3.10
C TYR A 262 -8.48 13.53 3.90
N VAL A 263 -7.56 12.80 4.56
CA VAL A 263 -7.91 11.64 5.40
C VAL A 263 -8.84 12.06 6.54
N ALA A 264 -8.55 13.19 7.20
CA ALA A 264 -9.35 13.72 8.29
C ALA A 264 -10.74 14.18 7.81
N ASP A 265 -10.80 14.96 6.73
CA ASP A 265 -12.03 15.52 6.18
C ASP A 265 -12.98 14.44 5.67
N LYS A 266 -12.44 13.38 5.08
CA LYS A 266 -13.21 12.21 4.64
C LYS A 266 -13.54 11.23 5.77
N LYS A 267 -13.16 11.53 7.01
CA LYS A 267 -13.42 10.71 8.21
C LYS A 267 -12.95 9.26 8.03
N ILE A 268 -11.81 9.06 7.35
CA ILE A 268 -11.25 7.73 7.13
C ILE A 268 -10.54 7.27 8.41
N THR A 269 -11.01 6.16 9.00
CA THR A 269 -10.52 5.71 10.31
C THR A 269 -9.19 4.98 10.19
N ILE A 270 -8.11 5.63 10.64
CA ILE A 270 -6.77 5.05 10.73
C ILE A 270 -6.28 5.14 12.17
N LYS A 271 -6.18 3.99 12.84
CA LYS A 271 -5.59 3.85 14.18
C LYS A 271 -4.11 3.53 14.05
N ARG A 272 -3.26 4.44 14.53
CA ARG A 272 -1.80 4.27 14.54
C ARG A 272 -1.33 3.96 15.96
N PHE A 273 -0.69 2.81 16.13
CA PHE A 273 -0.05 2.43 17.39
C PHE A 273 1.46 2.49 17.22
N VAL A 274 2.13 3.13 18.17
CA VAL A 274 3.59 3.28 18.18
C VAL A 274 4.09 2.88 19.56
N GLN A 275 5.05 1.97 19.59
CA GLN A 275 5.70 1.59 20.84
C GLN A 275 6.65 2.69 21.29
N GLU A 276 6.75 2.96 22.59
CA GLU A 276 7.46 4.13 23.12
C GLU A 276 8.93 4.26 22.64
N ALA A 277 9.60 3.14 22.40
CA ALA A 277 10.98 3.11 21.92
C ALA A 277 11.12 3.22 20.39
N ASP A 278 10.02 3.10 19.63
CA ASP A 278 10.05 3.13 18.17
C ASP A 278 10.35 4.56 17.68
N GLY A 279 11.47 4.72 16.96
CA GLY A 279 11.97 6.00 16.46
C GLY A 279 12.97 6.74 17.37
N LYS A 280 13.22 6.26 18.60
CA LYS A 280 14.31 6.76 19.45
C LYS A 280 15.59 5.98 19.13
N CYS A 281 16.43 6.49 18.24
CA CYS A 281 17.83 6.04 18.17
C CYS A 281 18.53 6.52 19.44
N ARG A 282 18.96 5.60 20.30
CA ARG A 282 20.03 5.89 21.27
C ARG A 282 21.36 5.84 20.55
#